data_AF-A0A2G1MHQ9-F1
#
_entry.id   AF-A0A2G1MHQ9-F1
#
_cell.length_a   1.000
_cell.length_b   1.000
_cell.length_c   1.000
_cell.angle_alpha   90.00
_cell.angle_beta   90.00
_cell.angle_gamma   90.00
#
_symmetry.space_group_name_H-M   'P 1'
#
loop_
_entity.id
_entity.type
_entity.pdbx_description
1 polymer ?
#
loop_
_entity_poly.entity_id
_entity_poly.type
_entity_poly.pdbx_seq_one_letter_code
_entity_poly.pdbx_strand_id
1 'polypeptide(L)'
;MTEPMLLLTRPEPAARRFLAELELAAGRHVPALIAPLLRIDEMTPPRPELAPAALILTSERGARGAARMGYAGLPAWCVGPRTAQAARSAGLIPREGGGFAEALLAEILAAPDEGPLLHLRGDYQRGDLVARLRAAGRDCAQAVVYAQSARPAPAEARALLDGTAPVLAPVFSPRSAALLAGCAPVAAPLTLVAISAAAAAALAPLGGRVVTATRPDAEAMIDATLGALATFGSTDPVGGSSA
;
A
#
# COMPACT_ATOMS: atom_id res chain seq x y z
N MET A 1 -8.46 4.98 -31.40
CA MET A 1 -8.38 3.96 -30.32
C MET A 1 -9.16 4.50 -29.14
N THR A 2 -9.97 3.67 -28.49
CA THR A 2 -10.76 4.10 -27.31
C THR A 2 -9.81 4.19 -26.11
N GLU A 3 -9.80 5.33 -25.42
CA GLU A 3 -9.01 5.51 -24.21
C GLU A 3 -9.49 4.53 -23.11
N PRO A 4 -8.58 3.84 -22.40
CA PRO A 4 -8.99 2.92 -21.34
C PRO A 4 -9.52 3.64 -20.10
N MET A 5 -10.49 3.01 -19.44
CA MET A 5 -10.96 3.44 -18.13
C MET A 5 -9.96 3.01 -17.06
N LEU A 6 -9.52 3.95 -16.22
CA LEU A 6 -8.63 3.66 -15.11
C LEU A 6 -9.42 3.04 -13.94
N LEU A 7 -9.12 1.80 -13.56
CA LEU A 7 -9.75 1.12 -12.42
C LEU A 7 -8.87 1.21 -11.17
N LEU A 8 -9.30 1.97 -10.17
CA LEU A 8 -8.57 2.18 -8.92
C LEU A 8 -9.16 1.35 -7.77
N THR A 9 -8.47 0.28 -7.37
CA THR A 9 -8.96 -0.72 -6.40
C THR A 9 -8.47 -0.52 -4.96
N ARG A 10 -7.62 0.48 -4.73
CA ARG A 10 -7.06 0.83 -3.41
C ARG A 10 -8.08 1.62 -2.58
N PRO A 11 -7.96 1.63 -1.23
CA PRO A 11 -8.86 2.39 -0.35
C PRO A 11 -9.06 3.82 -0.85
N GLU A 12 -10.30 4.30 -0.81
CA GLU A 12 -10.72 5.52 -1.52
C GLU A 12 -9.83 6.75 -1.29
N PRO A 13 -9.42 7.11 -0.05
CA PRO A 13 -8.52 8.25 0.14
C PRO A 13 -7.18 8.09 -0.58
N ALA A 14 -6.66 6.86 -0.63
CA ALA A 14 -5.43 6.58 -1.36
C ALA A 14 -5.68 6.57 -2.87
N ALA A 15 -6.80 6.03 -3.35
CA ALA A 15 -7.16 6.07 -4.78
C ALA A 15 -7.28 7.52 -5.29
N ARG A 16 -8.00 8.39 -4.57
CA ARG A 16 -8.18 9.80 -4.93
C ARG A 16 -6.87 10.57 -5.02
N ARG A 17 -5.96 10.39 -4.05
CA ARG A 17 -4.63 11.03 -4.11
C ARG A 17 -3.83 10.58 -5.33
N PHE A 18 -3.80 9.28 -5.58
CA PHE A 18 -3.07 8.77 -6.74
C PHE A 18 -3.64 9.30 -8.05
N LEU A 19 -4.97 9.38 -8.18
CA LEU A 19 -5.61 9.97 -9.35
C LEU A 19 -5.20 11.44 -9.53
N ALA A 20 -5.24 12.24 -8.46
CA ALA A 20 -4.84 13.65 -8.52
C ALA A 20 -3.36 13.83 -8.91
N GLU A 21 -2.46 13.02 -8.36
CA GLU A 21 -1.03 13.02 -8.71
C GLU A 21 -0.81 12.59 -10.17
N LEU A 22 -1.55 11.58 -10.64
CA LEU A 22 -1.51 11.10 -12.02
C LEU A 22 -2.02 12.17 -13.01
N GLU A 23 -3.14 12.83 -12.71
CA GLU A 23 -3.72 13.88 -13.55
C GLU A 23 -2.82 15.11 -13.63
N LEU A 24 -2.20 15.49 -12.51
CA LEU A 24 -1.20 16.56 -12.48
C LEU A 24 -0.02 16.22 -13.40
N ALA A 25 0.50 15.00 -13.32
CA ALA A 25 1.59 14.54 -14.18
C ALA A 25 1.17 14.40 -15.66
N ALA A 26 -0.09 14.02 -15.92
CA ALA A 26 -0.64 13.90 -17.27
C ALA A 26 -0.97 15.27 -17.90
N GLY A 27 -1.11 16.33 -17.10
CA GLY A 27 -1.60 17.64 -17.54
C GLY A 27 -3.06 17.64 -17.99
N ARG A 28 -3.86 16.62 -17.61
CA ARG A 28 -5.26 16.47 -18.02
C ARG A 28 -6.02 15.53 -17.08
N HIS A 29 -7.36 15.59 -17.17
CA HIS A 29 -8.23 14.60 -16.52
C HIS A 29 -8.06 13.21 -17.15
N VAL A 30 -8.09 12.18 -16.30
CA VAL A 30 -8.02 10.77 -16.70
C VAL A 30 -9.33 10.08 -16.28
N PRO A 31 -10.12 9.53 -17.22
CA PRO A 31 -11.34 8.80 -16.88
C PRO A 31 -11.04 7.65 -15.90
N ALA A 32 -11.65 7.70 -14.72
CA ALA A 32 -11.35 6.74 -13.66
C ALA A 32 -12.59 6.28 -12.91
N LEU A 33 -12.63 4.98 -12.61
CA LEU A 33 -13.56 4.35 -11.67
C LEU A 33 -12.82 4.00 -10.38
N ILE A 34 -13.21 4.63 -9.28
CA ILE A 34 -12.71 4.29 -7.93
C ILE A 34 -13.60 3.20 -7.35
N ALA A 35 -13.04 2.00 -7.23
CA ALA A 35 -13.77 0.80 -6.80
C ALA A 35 -12.95 0.01 -5.77
N PRO A 36 -12.87 0.46 -4.50
CA PRO A 36 -11.93 -0.14 -3.57
C PRO A 36 -12.34 -1.56 -3.16
N LEU A 37 -11.45 -2.52 -3.39
CA LEU A 37 -11.59 -3.93 -3.02
C LEU A 37 -11.08 -4.22 -1.59
N LEU A 38 -10.63 -3.17 -0.91
CA LEU A 38 -10.11 -3.20 0.45
C LEU A 38 -10.76 -2.08 1.26
N ARG A 39 -11.18 -2.43 2.47
CA ARG A 39 -11.56 -1.48 3.52
C ARG A 39 -10.49 -1.52 4.61
N ILE A 40 -10.27 -0.37 5.23
CA ILE A 40 -9.43 -0.30 6.42
C ILE A 40 -10.35 -0.18 7.61
N ASP A 41 -10.34 -1.20 8.45
CA ASP A 41 -11.13 -1.27 9.68
C ASP A 41 -10.25 -0.79 10.83
N GLU A 42 -10.67 0.29 11.48
CA GLU A 42 -9.95 0.81 12.63
C GLU A 42 -10.17 -0.10 13.85
N MET A 43 -9.10 -0.38 14.57
CA MET A 43 -9.15 -1.25 15.75
C MET A 43 -8.54 -0.53 16.95
N THR A 44 -9.12 -0.79 18.13
CA THR A 44 -8.61 -0.33 19.42
C THR A 44 -8.45 -1.56 20.31
N PRO A 45 -7.33 -2.29 20.21
CA PRO A 45 -7.09 -3.45 21.04
C PRO A 45 -6.93 -3.05 22.52
N PRO A 46 -7.06 -4.00 23.47
CA PRO A 46 -6.69 -3.77 24.85
C PRO A 46 -5.25 -3.27 24.96
N ARG A 47 -5.00 -2.36 25.92
CA ARG A 47 -3.64 -1.92 26.22
C ARG A 47 -2.84 -3.09 26.83
N PRO A 48 -1.53 -3.20 26.53
CA PRO A 48 -0.67 -4.18 27.20
C PRO A 48 -0.62 -3.91 28.71
N GLU A 49 -0.32 -4.96 29.48
CA GLU A 49 -0.16 -4.86 30.95
C GLU A 49 0.97 -3.90 31.33
N LEU A 50 2.10 -3.98 30.62
CA LEU A 50 3.22 -3.05 30.76
C LEU A 50 2.99 -1.84 29.86
N ALA A 51 3.00 -0.65 30.47
CA ALA A 51 2.95 0.60 29.71
C ALA A 51 4.22 0.75 28.86
N PRO A 52 4.09 1.05 27.55
CA PRO A 52 5.25 1.22 26.70
C PRO A 52 6.00 2.51 27.04
N ALA A 53 7.33 2.43 27.07
CA ALA A 53 8.22 3.58 27.14
C ALA A 53 8.30 4.32 25.81
N ALA A 54 8.21 3.60 24.68
CA ALA A 54 8.15 4.18 23.35
C ALA A 54 7.29 3.35 22.40
N LEU A 55 6.70 4.03 21.42
CA LEU A 55 5.97 3.40 20.33
C LEU A 55 6.88 3.15 19.13
N ILE A 56 6.55 2.14 18.34
CA ILE A 56 7.10 1.93 17.00
C ILE A 56 5.96 2.09 16.00
N LEU A 57 6.16 2.95 15.00
CA LEU A 57 5.18 3.30 13.99
C LEU A 57 5.77 3.11 12.59
N THR A 58 5.25 2.11 11.88
CA THR A 58 5.65 1.81 10.49
C THR A 58 4.64 2.31 9.46
N SER A 59 3.61 3.04 9.89
CA SER A 59 2.66 3.70 9.00
C SER A 59 1.95 4.86 9.69
N GLU A 60 1.43 5.80 8.90
CA GLU A 60 0.51 6.87 9.36
C GLU A 60 -0.71 6.31 10.12
N ARG A 61 -1.14 5.09 9.80
CA ARG A 61 -2.28 4.42 10.46
C ARG A 61 -1.92 3.94 11.86
N GLY A 62 -0.68 3.52 12.07
CA GLY A 62 -0.14 3.23 13.40
C GLY A 62 -0.23 4.46 14.31
N ALA A 63 0.17 5.63 13.79
CA ALA A 63 0.08 6.90 14.52
C ALA A 63 -1.37 7.27 14.91
N ARG A 64 -2.32 7.09 13.99
CA ARG A 64 -3.76 7.29 14.29
C ARG A 64 -4.29 6.28 15.32
N GLY A 65 -3.79 5.04 15.27
CA GLY A 65 -4.03 4.04 16.30
C GLY A 65 -3.54 4.48 17.67
N ALA A 66 -2.37 5.11 17.75
CA ALA A 66 -1.83 5.65 18.98
C ALA A 66 -2.74 6.74 19.59
N ALA A 67 -3.29 7.63 18.75
CA ALA A 67 -4.25 8.64 19.18
C ALA A 67 -5.51 8.00 19.76
N ARG A 68 -6.11 7.02 19.06
CA ARG A 68 -7.30 6.28 19.55
C ARG A 68 -7.02 5.53 20.86
N MET A 69 -5.82 4.98 21.00
CA MET A 69 -5.39 4.28 22.20
C MET A 69 -4.97 5.24 23.33
N GLY A 70 -4.91 6.55 23.12
CA GLY A 70 -4.61 7.55 24.14
C GLY A 70 -3.15 7.57 24.58
N TYR A 71 -2.20 7.43 23.65
CA TYR A 71 -0.75 7.42 23.92
C TYR A 71 -0.05 8.78 23.73
N ALA A 72 -0.79 9.89 23.79
CA ALA A 72 -0.20 11.23 23.65
C ALA A 72 0.97 11.45 24.63
N GLY A 73 1.99 12.19 24.17
CA GLY A 73 3.22 12.47 24.93
C GLY A 73 4.30 11.39 24.86
N LEU A 74 4.00 10.18 24.36
CA LEU A 74 5.02 9.14 24.24
C LEU A 74 6.01 9.41 23.09
N PRO A 75 7.29 9.04 23.27
CA PRO A 75 8.24 8.89 22.16
C PRO A 75 7.74 7.88 21.12
N ALA A 76 7.99 8.16 19.84
CA ALA A 76 7.58 7.27 18.76
C ALA A 76 8.65 7.13 17.67
N TRP A 77 9.23 5.95 17.54
CA TRP A 77 10.09 5.57 16.43
C TRP A 77 9.28 5.48 15.14
N CYS A 78 9.53 6.37 14.20
CA CYS A 78 8.76 6.50 12.97
C CYS A 78 9.58 6.06 11.77
N VAL A 79 9.05 5.15 10.96
CA VAL A 79 9.77 4.60 9.79
C VAL A 79 10.16 5.68 8.76
N GLY A 80 9.51 6.85 8.73
CA GLY A 80 9.84 7.92 7.80
C GLY A 80 9.00 9.18 8.02
N PRO A 81 9.23 10.23 7.22
CA PRO A 81 8.75 11.59 7.50
C PRO A 81 7.22 11.70 7.51
N ARG A 82 6.52 10.97 6.64
CA ARG A 82 5.04 10.95 6.65
C ARG A 82 4.47 10.34 7.92
N THR A 83 5.10 9.28 8.42
CA THR A 83 4.69 8.64 9.68
C THR A 83 5.00 9.53 10.87
N ALA A 84 6.16 10.21 10.85
CA ALA A 84 6.52 11.19 11.87
C ALA A 84 5.55 12.36 11.92
N GLN A 85 5.15 12.91 10.76
CA GLN A 85 4.15 13.96 10.68
C GLN A 85 2.80 13.50 11.27
N ALA A 86 2.34 12.29 10.93
CA ALA A 86 1.13 11.73 11.51
C ALA A 86 1.24 11.51 13.03
N ALA A 87 2.43 11.15 13.52
CA ALA A 87 2.70 11.00 14.95
C ALA A 87 2.63 12.35 15.68
N ARG A 88 3.19 13.44 15.10
CA ARG A 88 3.03 14.80 15.65
C ARG A 88 1.56 15.19 15.75
N SER A 89 0.79 14.94 14.69
CA SER A 89 -0.66 15.20 14.68
C SER A 89 -1.43 14.35 15.71
N ALA A 90 -0.89 13.21 16.13
CA ALA A 90 -1.43 12.36 17.19
C ALA A 90 -0.98 12.78 18.60
N GLY A 91 -0.19 13.85 18.74
CA GLY A 91 0.35 14.31 20.03
C GLY A 91 1.53 13.50 20.54
N LEU A 92 2.22 12.74 19.69
CA LEU A 92 3.42 11.97 20.04
C LEU A 92 4.69 12.80 19.83
N ILE A 93 5.81 12.32 20.37
CA ILE A 93 7.15 12.88 20.17
C ILE A 93 7.91 12.00 19.17
N PRO A 94 7.88 12.29 17.85
CA PRO A 94 8.46 11.39 16.86
C PRO A 94 9.99 11.43 16.86
N ARG A 95 10.59 10.27 16.61
CA ARG A 95 11.97 10.06 16.20
C ARG A 95 11.95 9.55 14.77
N GLU A 96 12.45 10.35 13.83
CA GLU A 96 12.41 10.03 12.41
C GLU A 96 13.55 9.05 12.08
N GLY A 97 13.21 7.90 11.51
CA GLY A 97 14.19 6.94 11.04
C GLY A 97 14.43 6.94 9.54
N GLY A 98 15.36 6.11 9.09
CA GLY A 98 15.91 6.08 7.74
C GLY A 98 15.00 5.63 6.58
N GLY A 99 13.67 5.67 6.72
CA GLY A 99 12.72 5.47 5.63
C GLY A 99 12.18 4.04 5.45
N PHE A 100 12.81 3.03 6.08
CA PHE A 100 12.44 1.62 5.93
C PHE A 100 12.68 0.82 7.22
N ALA A 101 12.07 -0.37 7.30
CA ALA A 101 12.05 -1.18 8.54
C ALA A 101 13.43 -1.59 9.03
N GLU A 102 14.38 -1.86 8.13
CA GLU A 102 15.77 -2.22 8.50
C GLU A 102 16.53 -1.05 9.13
N ALA A 103 16.40 0.15 8.56
CA ALA A 103 17.00 1.35 9.15
C ALA A 103 16.39 1.64 10.53
N LEU A 104 15.06 1.54 10.65
CA LEU A 104 14.36 1.73 11.92
C LEU A 104 14.81 0.72 12.99
N LEU A 105 15.00 -0.55 12.61
CA LEU A 105 15.53 -1.57 13.52
C LEU A 105 16.95 -1.21 14.00
N ALA A 106 17.84 -0.86 13.08
CA ALA A 106 19.23 -0.53 13.40
C ALA A 106 19.31 0.67 14.36
N GLU A 107 18.49 1.70 14.14
CA GLU A 107 18.42 2.88 15.02
C GLU A 107 17.89 2.53 16.42
N ILE A 108 16.82 1.73 16.52
CA ILE A 108 16.29 1.28 17.82
C ILE A 108 17.36 0.47 18.57
N LEU A 109 18.10 -0.38 17.88
CA LEU A 109 19.15 -1.20 18.51
C LEU A 109 20.37 -0.37 18.94
N ALA A 110 20.71 0.70 18.22
CA ALA A 110 21.80 1.61 18.58
C ALA A 110 21.45 2.56 19.73
N ALA A 111 20.16 2.83 19.97
CA ALA A 111 19.72 3.67 21.08
C ALA A 111 19.87 2.97 22.45
N PRO A 112 19.98 3.72 23.56
CA PRO A 112 19.87 3.14 24.90
C PRO A 112 18.57 2.35 25.08
N ASP A 113 18.58 1.34 25.94
CA ASP A 113 17.32 0.71 26.36
C ASP A 113 16.49 1.67 27.21
N GLU A 114 15.34 2.06 26.70
CA GLU A 114 14.41 2.97 27.38
C GLU A 114 13.26 2.21 28.07
N GLY A 115 13.21 0.88 27.93
CA GLY A 115 12.14 0.03 28.46
C GLY A 115 11.20 -0.52 27.38
N PRO A 116 10.00 -1.00 27.77
CA PRO A 116 9.10 -1.73 26.89
C PRO A 116 8.69 -0.94 25.64
N LEU A 117 8.83 -1.56 24.47
CA LEU A 117 8.42 -1.00 23.18
C LEU A 117 7.05 -1.56 22.75
N LEU A 118 6.23 -0.75 22.10
CA LEU A 118 4.98 -1.21 21.49
C LEU A 118 4.90 -0.85 20.01
N HIS A 119 4.89 -1.88 19.15
CA HIS A 119 4.67 -1.71 17.71
C HIS A 119 3.18 -1.66 17.38
N LEU A 120 2.70 -0.48 16.97
CA LEU A 120 1.33 -0.29 16.48
C LEU A 120 1.28 -0.52 14.97
N ARG A 121 0.60 -1.59 14.56
CA ARG A 121 0.66 -2.13 13.20
C ARG A 121 -0.72 -2.50 12.64
N GLY A 122 -0.74 -2.81 11.35
CA GLY A 122 -1.86 -3.47 10.70
C GLY A 122 -1.84 -4.98 10.88
N ASP A 123 -2.97 -5.65 10.70
CA ASP A 123 -3.12 -7.11 10.66
C ASP A 123 -2.19 -7.78 9.62
N TYR A 124 -1.93 -7.11 8.51
CA TYR A 124 -0.93 -7.52 7.51
C TYR A 124 0.35 -6.68 7.60
N GLN A 125 1.49 -7.35 7.75
CA GLN A 125 2.82 -6.73 7.65
C GLN A 125 3.81 -7.62 6.90
N ARG A 126 4.86 -7.01 6.35
CA ARG A 126 6.04 -7.71 5.83
C ARG A 126 7.16 -7.65 6.87
N GLY A 127 7.81 -8.78 7.09
CA GLY A 127 8.87 -8.92 8.09
C GLY A 127 8.33 -9.03 9.53
N ASP A 128 9.21 -9.46 10.43
CA ASP A 128 8.89 -9.62 11.84
C ASP A 128 9.80 -8.72 12.70
N LEU A 129 9.50 -7.41 12.68
CA LEU A 129 10.26 -6.42 13.42
C LEU A 129 10.30 -6.73 14.93
N VAL A 130 9.18 -7.20 15.48
CA VAL A 130 9.02 -7.48 16.91
C VAL A 130 9.86 -8.69 17.31
N ALA A 131 9.80 -9.80 16.56
CA ALA A 131 10.63 -10.96 16.86
C ALA A 131 12.13 -10.65 16.75
N ARG A 132 12.53 -9.80 15.80
CA ARG A 132 13.92 -9.38 15.65
C ARG A 132 14.41 -8.48 16.78
N LEU A 133 13.58 -7.53 17.23
CA LEU A 133 13.87 -6.72 18.42
C LEU A 133 14.01 -7.59 19.67
N ARG A 134 13.11 -8.55 19.87
CA ARG A 134 13.18 -9.52 20.98
C ARG A 134 14.44 -10.38 20.92
N ALA A 135 14.78 -10.89 19.74
CA ALA A 135 16.00 -11.69 19.54
C ALA A 135 17.28 -10.89 19.84
N ALA A 136 17.23 -9.56 19.69
CA ALA A 136 18.30 -8.63 20.03
C ALA A 136 18.22 -8.10 21.48
N GLY A 137 17.36 -8.67 22.33
CA GLY A 137 17.28 -8.35 23.76
C GLY A 137 16.35 -7.19 24.13
N ARG A 138 15.58 -6.64 23.18
CA ARG A 138 14.61 -5.57 23.47
C ARG A 138 13.27 -6.13 23.90
N ASP A 139 12.70 -5.60 24.98
CA ASP A 139 11.29 -5.86 25.31
C ASP A 139 10.40 -5.12 24.30
N CYS A 140 9.70 -5.87 23.47
CA CYS A 140 8.85 -5.31 22.42
C CYS A 140 7.57 -6.12 22.30
N ALA A 141 6.41 -5.46 22.41
CA ALA A 141 5.11 -6.01 22.11
C ALA A 141 4.56 -5.45 20.78
N GLN A 142 3.47 -6.03 20.29
CA GLN A 142 2.75 -5.51 19.13
C GLN A 142 1.25 -5.44 19.39
N ALA A 143 0.59 -4.46 18.78
CA ALA A 143 -0.85 -4.30 18.80
C ALA A 143 -1.37 -4.00 17.39
N VAL A 144 -2.42 -4.72 16.98
CA VAL A 144 -3.10 -4.49 15.71
C VAL A 144 -4.13 -3.37 15.89
N VAL A 145 -3.84 -2.20 15.33
CA VAL A 145 -4.69 -0.98 15.46
C VAL A 145 -5.48 -0.66 14.21
N TYR A 146 -5.32 -1.48 13.16
CA TYR A 146 -6.20 -1.50 12.01
C TYR A 146 -6.12 -2.86 11.31
N ALA A 147 -7.22 -3.28 10.68
CA ALA A 147 -7.28 -4.43 9.80
C ALA A 147 -7.54 -4.01 8.36
N GLN A 148 -7.15 -4.85 7.40
CA GLN A 148 -7.47 -4.67 5.99
C GLN A 148 -8.49 -5.71 5.58
N SER A 149 -9.78 -5.38 5.60
CA SER A 149 -10.82 -6.33 5.18
C SER A 149 -11.03 -6.28 3.68
N ALA A 150 -11.13 -7.46 3.05
CA ALA A 150 -11.53 -7.58 1.66
C ALA A 150 -12.96 -7.05 1.47
N ARG A 151 -13.22 -6.46 0.30
CA ARG A 151 -14.56 -6.11 -0.15
C ARG A 151 -14.81 -6.74 -1.51
N PRO A 152 -16.05 -7.19 -1.78
CA PRO A 152 -16.42 -7.58 -3.13
C PRO A 152 -16.28 -6.40 -4.08
N ALA A 153 -16.03 -6.68 -5.35
CA ALA A 153 -16.06 -5.64 -6.39
C ALA A 153 -17.46 -5.01 -6.44
N PRO A 154 -17.57 -3.67 -6.43
CA PRO A 154 -18.84 -3.01 -6.62
C PRO A 154 -19.40 -3.30 -8.02
N ALA A 155 -20.71 -3.18 -8.19
CA ALA A 155 -21.42 -3.59 -9.40
C ALA A 155 -20.87 -2.88 -10.65
N GLU A 156 -20.49 -1.61 -10.54
CA GLU A 156 -19.91 -0.81 -11.63
C GLU A 156 -18.54 -1.34 -12.05
N ALA A 157 -17.72 -1.78 -11.10
CA ALA A 157 -16.42 -2.38 -11.40
C ALA A 157 -16.57 -3.76 -12.03
N ARG A 158 -17.56 -4.54 -11.57
CA ARG A 158 -17.88 -5.83 -12.17
C ARG A 158 -18.35 -5.65 -13.61
N ALA A 159 -19.28 -4.73 -13.85
CA ALA A 159 -19.77 -4.40 -15.18
C ALA A 159 -18.63 -3.90 -16.10
N LEU A 160 -17.70 -3.10 -15.58
CA LEU A 160 -16.54 -2.65 -16.32
C LEU A 160 -15.62 -3.83 -16.72
N LEU A 161 -15.35 -4.75 -15.79
CA LEU A 161 -14.48 -5.92 -16.03
C LEU A 161 -15.13 -6.99 -16.93
N ASP A 162 -16.46 -7.07 -16.94
CA ASP A 162 -17.24 -7.96 -17.82
C ASP A 162 -17.57 -7.33 -19.18
N GLY A 163 -17.28 -6.04 -19.36
CA GLY A 163 -17.54 -5.32 -20.58
C GLY A 163 -16.49 -5.54 -21.66
N THR A 164 -16.64 -4.83 -22.78
CA THR A 164 -15.66 -4.79 -23.87
C THR A 164 -14.78 -3.54 -23.84
N ALA A 165 -15.09 -2.59 -22.96
CA ALA A 165 -14.33 -1.36 -22.81
C ALA A 165 -12.92 -1.69 -22.28
N PRO A 166 -11.85 -1.16 -22.91
CA PRO A 166 -10.51 -1.15 -22.36
C PRO A 166 -10.41 -0.72 -20.89
N VAL A 167 -9.68 -1.49 -20.08
CA VAL A 167 -9.43 -1.18 -18.66
C VAL A 167 -7.94 -1.18 -18.35
N LEU A 168 -7.49 -0.13 -17.66
CA LEU A 168 -6.14 -0.06 -17.10
C LEU A 168 -6.23 -0.05 -15.57
N ALA A 169 -5.57 -0.99 -14.89
CA ALA A 169 -5.65 -1.11 -13.44
C ALA A 169 -4.26 -1.07 -12.77
N PRO A 170 -3.89 0.05 -12.10
CA PRO A 170 -2.68 0.09 -11.28
C PRO A 170 -2.91 -0.53 -9.89
N VAL A 171 -1.98 -1.41 -9.49
CA VAL A 171 -2.09 -2.28 -8.32
C VAL A 171 -0.84 -2.17 -7.44
N PHE A 172 -1.06 -1.78 -6.18
CA PHE A 172 -0.03 -1.28 -5.27
C PHE A 172 0.43 -2.27 -4.20
N SER A 173 -0.02 -3.53 -4.28
CA SER A 173 0.47 -4.60 -3.41
C SER A 173 0.08 -5.97 -3.94
N PRO A 174 0.78 -7.06 -3.58
CA PRO A 174 0.34 -8.42 -3.90
C PRO A 174 -1.02 -8.77 -3.30
N ARG A 175 -1.37 -8.18 -2.14
CA ARG A 175 -2.70 -8.36 -1.53
C ARG A 175 -3.79 -7.77 -2.42
N SER A 176 -3.62 -6.54 -2.87
CA SER A 176 -4.57 -5.87 -3.77
C SER A 176 -4.65 -6.60 -5.12
N ALA A 177 -3.53 -7.13 -5.61
CA ALA A 177 -3.48 -7.96 -6.81
C ALA A 177 -4.31 -9.23 -6.66
N ALA A 178 -4.13 -9.97 -5.57
CA ALA A 178 -4.90 -11.19 -5.31
C ALA A 178 -6.41 -10.92 -5.22
N LEU A 179 -6.81 -9.78 -4.61
CA LEU A 179 -8.21 -9.40 -4.53
C LEU A 179 -8.81 -9.03 -5.89
N LEU A 180 -8.07 -8.30 -6.72
CA LEU A 180 -8.49 -8.02 -8.08
C LEU A 180 -8.52 -9.31 -8.91
N ALA A 181 -7.56 -10.22 -8.74
CA ALA A 181 -7.54 -11.52 -9.41
C ALA A 181 -8.73 -12.42 -9.04
N GLY A 182 -9.30 -12.24 -7.84
CA GLY A 182 -10.56 -12.86 -7.45
C GLY A 182 -11.77 -12.42 -8.29
N CYS A 183 -11.63 -11.39 -9.13
CA CYS A 183 -12.62 -11.01 -10.12
C CYS A 183 -12.54 -11.85 -11.41
N ALA A 184 -11.57 -12.75 -11.58
CA ALA A 184 -11.54 -13.63 -12.75
C ALA A 184 -12.74 -14.61 -12.76
N PRO A 185 -13.27 -14.99 -13.94
CA PRO A 185 -12.90 -14.50 -15.26
C PRO A 185 -13.38 -13.06 -15.54
N VAL A 186 -12.73 -12.41 -16.49
CA VAL A 186 -13.03 -11.04 -16.96
C VAL A 186 -13.06 -11.05 -18.48
N ALA A 187 -13.85 -10.17 -19.10
CA ALA A 187 -13.96 -10.06 -20.56
C ALA A 187 -13.27 -8.81 -21.13
N ALA A 188 -13.09 -7.77 -20.31
CA ALA A 188 -12.50 -6.53 -20.75
C ALA A 188 -11.03 -6.69 -21.21
N PRO A 189 -10.58 -5.97 -22.24
CA PRO A 189 -9.16 -5.87 -22.55
C PRO A 189 -8.41 -5.20 -21.38
N LEU A 190 -7.52 -5.94 -20.72
CA LEU A 190 -6.81 -5.47 -19.52
C LEU A 190 -5.36 -5.08 -19.81
N THR A 191 -4.97 -3.91 -19.30
CA THR A 191 -3.57 -3.60 -18.97
C THR A 191 -3.44 -3.40 -17.46
N LEU A 192 -2.56 -4.14 -16.82
CA LEU A 192 -2.37 -4.13 -15.38
C LEU A 192 -1.00 -3.54 -15.06
N VAL A 193 -0.94 -2.56 -14.16
CA VAL A 193 0.31 -1.94 -13.73
C VAL A 193 0.62 -2.39 -12.30
N ALA A 194 1.67 -3.17 -12.11
CA ALA A 194 2.02 -3.76 -10.83
C ALA A 194 3.21 -3.04 -10.17
N ILE A 195 3.11 -2.75 -8.88
CA ILE A 195 4.19 -2.11 -8.11
C ILE A 195 5.44 -3.00 -7.93
N SER A 196 5.32 -4.31 -8.17
CA SER A 196 6.39 -5.27 -7.96
C SER A 196 6.11 -6.58 -8.70
N ALA A 197 7.15 -7.38 -8.92
CA ALA A 197 7.03 -8.72 -9.51
C ALA A 197 6.05 -9.63 -8.74
N ALA A 198 6.03 -9.54 -7.41
CA ALA A 198 5.09 -10.31 -6.58
C ALA A 198 3.62 -9.90 -6.82
N ALA A 199 3.36 -8.61 -7.08
CA ALA A 199 2.03 -8.14 -7.45
C ALA A 199 1.67 -8.56 -8.88
N ALA A 200 2.62 -8.50 -9.82
CA ALA A 200 2.45 -8.96 -11.18
C ALA A 200 2.07 -10.45 -11.24
N ALA A 201 2.79 -11.31 -10.50
CA ALA A 201 2.50 -12.74 -10.43
C ALA A 201 1.08 -13.03 -9.91
N ALA A 202 0.65 -12.31 -8.87
CA ALA A 202 -0.68 -12.47 -8.30
C ALA A 202 -1.83 -12.03 -9.25
N LEU A 203 -1.53 -11.27 -10.30
CA LEU A 203 -2.50 -10.82 -11.30
C LEU A 203 -2.70 -11.82 -12.45
N ALA A 204 -1.87 -12.86 -12.55
CA ALA A 204 -1.91 -13.83 -13.65
C ALA A 204 -3.32 -14.39 -13.98
N PRO A 205 -4.22 -14.67 -13.00
CA PRO A 205 -5.56 -15.18 -13.29
C PRO A 205 -6.45 -14.26 -14.13
N LEU A 206 -6.17 -12.96 -14.18
CA LEU A 206 -6.95 -12.00 -14.96
C LEU A 206 -6.62 -12.01 -16.45
N GLY A 207 -5.44 -12.52 -16.80
CA GLY A 207 -4.88 -12.34 -18.14
C GLY A 207 -4.59 -10.87 -18.47
N GLY A 208 -4.35 -10.60 -19.76
CA GLY A 208 -4.01 -9.27 -20.26
C GLY A 208 -2.53 -8.92 -20.13
N ARG A 209 -2.21 -7.66 -20.48
CA ARG A 209 -0.83 -7.16 -20.46
C ARG A 209 -0.46 -6.70 -19.06
N VAL A 210 0.68 -7.16 -18.52
CA VAL A 210 1.19 -6.70 -17.22
C VAL A 210 2.45 -5.85 -17.42
N VAL A 211 2.44 -4.65 -16.86
CA VAL A 211 3.58 -3.74 -16.78
C VAL A 211 4.01 -3.67 -15.31
N THR A 212 5.29 -3.88 -15.02
CA THR A 212 5.80 -3.74 -13.65
C THR A 212 6.53 -2.41 -13.52
N ALA A 213 6.22 -1.64 -12.48
CA ALA A 213 6.93 -0.40 -12.17
C ALA A 213 8.41 -0.69 -11.88
N THR A 214 9.29 0.23 -12.26
CA THR A 214 10.75 0.09 -12.10
C THR A 214 11.18 0.09 -10.64
N ARG A 215 10.41 0.76 -9.78
CA ARG A 215 10.62 0.84 -8.33
C ARG A 215 9.28 0.75 -7.59
N PRO A 216 9.25 0.28 -6.33
CA PRO A 216 8.03 0.14 -5.56
C PRO A 216 7.62 1.46 -4.86
N ASP A 217 7.62 2.57 -5.61
CA ASP A 217 7.28 3.90 -5.12
C ASP A 217 6.14 4.54 -5.94
N ALA A 218 5.66 5.71 -5.50
CA ALA A 218 4.51 6.37 -6.13
C ALA A 218 4.86 6.95 -7.51
N GLU A 219 6.06 7.52 -7.65
CA GLU A 219 6.54 8.15 -8.89
C GLU A 219 6.65 7.12 -10.01
N ALA A 220 7.33 6.00 -9.77
CA ALA A 220 7.47 4.92 -10.75
C ALA A 220 6.12 4.29 -11.12
N MET A 221 5.15 4.27 -10.19
CA MET A 221 3.78 3.84 -10.49
C MET A 221 3.03 4.82 -11.38
N ILE A 222 3.22 6.13 -11.19
CA ILE A 222 2.65 7.17 -12.06
C ILE A 222 3.24 7.03 -13.47
N ASP A 223 4.56 6.98 -13.60
CA ASP A 223 5.26 6.84 -14.88
C ASP A 223 4.81 5.59 -15.65
N ALA A 224 4.76 4.45 -14.97
CA ALA A 224 4.32 3.19 -15.57
C ALA A 224 2.84 3.25 -15.99
N THR A 225 2.00 3.94 -15.22
CA THR A 225 0.58 4.13 -15.56
C THR A 225 0.42 5.03 -16.78
N LEU A 226 1.16 6.14 -16.87
CA LEU A 226 1.16 7.04 -18.02
C LEU A 226 1.70 6.36 -19.29
N GLY A 227 2.80 5.61 -19.17
CA GLY A 227 3.33 4.83 -20.29
C GLY A 227 2.35 3.76 -20.77
N ALA A 228 1.64 3.12 -19.84
CA ALA A 228 0.60 2.14 -20.16
C ALA A 228 -0.64 2.78 -20.81
N LEU A 229 -1.03 4.00 -20.40
CA LEU A 229 -2.10 4.79 -21.03
C LEU A 229 -1.73 5.16 -22.48
N ALA A 230 -0.50 5.60 -22.72
CA ALA A 230 -0.03 6.01 -24.05
C ALA A 230 0.07 4.84 -25.04
N THR A 231 0.37 3.64 -24.54
CA THR A 231 0.58 2.43 -25.36
C THR A 231 -0.65 1.52 -25.44
N PHE A 232 -1.77 1.91 -24.83
CA PHE A 232 -2.95 1.04 -24.79
C PHE A 232 -3.49 0.79 -26.21
N GLY A 233 -3.52 -0.47 -26.63
CA GLY A 233 -3.95 -0.87 -27.98
C GLY A 233 -2.85 -0.88 -29.04
N SER A 234 -1.63 -0.42 -28.71
CA SER A 234 -0.46 -0.65 -29.56
C SER A 234 0.07 -2.05 -29.29
N THR A 235 -0.24 -2.99 -30.17
CA THR A 235 0.49 -4.27 -30.23
C THR A 235 1.89 -3.98 -30.78
N ASP A 236 2.90 -3.88 -29.93
CA ASP A 236 4.25 -4.15 -30.43
C ASP A 236 4.30 -5.63 -30.83
N PRO A 237 4.69 -5.97 -32.06
CA PRO A 237 4.86 -7.35 -32.44
C PRO A 237 5.97 -7.93 -31.56
N VAL A 238 5.65 -9.00 -30.84
CA VAL A 238 6.68 -9.88 -30.25
C VAL A 238 7.67 -10.20 -31.37
N GLY A 239 8.88 -9.65 -31.22
CA GLY A 239 9.96 -9.77 -32.18
C GLY A 239 10.12 -11.22 -32.60
N GLY A 240 9.96 -11.42 -33.90
CA GLY A 240 10.02 -12.72 -34.55
C GLY A 240 11.35 -13.42 -34.30
N SER A 241 11.22 -14.73 -34.13
CA SER A 241 12.24 -15.72 -34.39
C SER A 241 12.88 -15.51 -35.76
N SER A 242 14.17 -15.16 -35.77
CA SER A 242 15.21 -15.55 -36.75
C SER A 242 16.53 -15.00 -36.19
N ALA A 243 17.61 -15.74 -36.00
CA ALA A 243 18.10 -16.97 -36.62
C ALA A 243 18.64 -17.97 -35.57
#